data_AF-A0A074ZFY1-F1
#
_entry.id   AF-A0A074ZFY1-F1
#
_cell.length_a   1.000
_cell.length_b   1.000
_cell.length_c   1.000
_cell.angle_alpha   90.00
_cell.angle_beta   90.00
_cell.angle_gamma   90.00
#
_symmetry.space_group_name_H-M   'P 1'
#
loop_
_entity.id
_entity.type
_entity.pdbx_description
1 polymer ?
#
loop_
_entity_poly.entity_id
_entity_poly.type
_entity_poly.pdbx_seq_one_letter_code
_entity_poly.pdbx_strand_id
1 'polypeptide(L)'
;MVLRQRLCAAWLLVCSPSLAVGLQAFHHQSSLGVTTLHDILVLALRSVEVFDISGEAWSSIAPMSCARRRLGVTAFYGAIYAIGGENRSGILSSVEKYKPSTGLWMSVQSLGI
;
A
#
# COMPACT_ATOMS: atom_id res chain seq x y z
N MET A 1 -25.29 7.38 -13.34
CA MET A 1 -24.18 8.22 -12.82
C MET A 1 -24.19 8.10 -11.30
N VAL A 2 -23.64 7.01 -10.75
CA VAL A 2 -23.66 6.74 -9.30
C VAL A 2 -22.28 7.07 -8.74
N LEU A 3 -22.21 8.23 -8.11
CA LEU A 3 -21.09 8.68 -7.30
C LEU A 3 -20.99 7.74 -6.10
N ARG A 4 -20.14 6.70 -6.16
CA ARG A 4 -19.89 5.84 -5.00
C ARG A 4 -19.01 6.60 -4.01
N GLN A 5 -19.68 7.26 -3.06
CA GLN A 5 -19.09 7.69 -1.80
C GLN A 5 -18.41 6.49 -1.13
N ARG A 6 -17.08 6.50 -1.09
CA ARG A 6 -16.27 5.63 -0.22
C ARG A 6 -15.39 6.52 0.63
N LEU A 7 -15.95 6.97 1.74
CA LEU A 7 -15.24 7.68 2.80
C LEU A 7 -14.21 6.73 3.46
N CYS A 8 -13.09 7.33 3.88
CA CYS A 8 -12.08 6.86 4.84
C CYS A 8 -10.75 6.26 4.32
N ALA A 9 -9.73 7.12 4.35
CA ALA A 9 -8.44 7.00 5.05
C ALA A 9 -7.15 7.11 4.19
N ALA A 10 -6.46 8.24 4.39
CA ALA A 10 -5.10 8.61 3.95
C ALA A 10 -4.86 8.80 2.43
N TRP A 11 -5.24 9.97 1.94
CA TRP A 11 -4.78 10.51 0.67
C TRP A 11 -3.34 11.00 0.82
N LEU A 12 -2.35 10.20 0.39
CA LEU A 12 -1.03 10.72 0.03
C LEU A 12 -0.95 10.70 -1.49
N LEU A 13 -1.52 11.75 -2.11
CA LEU A 13 -1.10 12.17 -3.44
C LEU A 13 0.37 12.55 -3.33
N VAL A 14 1.27 11.62 -3.62
CA VAL A 14 2.64 11.98 -3.97
C VAL A 14 2.53 12.68 -5.31
N CYS A 15 2.49 14.01 -5.27
CA CYS A 15 2.34 14.87 -6.43
C CYS A 15 3.62 14.79 -7.27
N SER A 16 3.71 13.77 -8.12
CA SER A 16 4.53 13.77 -9.32
C SER A 16 3.54 13.78 -10.49
N PRO A 17 3.67 14.66 -11.50
CA PRO A 17 2.64 14.93 -12.51
C PRO A 17 2.32 13.76 -13.47
N SER A 18 2.65 12.51 -13.12
CA SER A 18 2.45 11.35 -14.01
C SER A 18 2.06 10.03 -13.34
N LEU A 19 2.09 9.87 -12.01
CA LEU A 19 1.78 8.58 -11.36
C LEU A 19 1.19 8.76 -9.95
N ALA A 20 -0.04 8.27 -9.72
CA ALA A 20 -0.64 8.15 -8.40
C ALA A 20 -0.55 6.69 -7.93
N VAL A 21 0.20 6.43 -6.86
CA VAL A 21 0.28 5.09 -6.25
C VAL A 21 -0.52 5.10 -4.96
N GLY A 22 -1.62 4.35 -4.93
CA GLY A 22 -2.46 4.17 -3.76
C GLY A 22 -2.27 2.76 -3.20
N LEU A 23 -1.76 2.65 -1.97
CA LEU A 23 -1.86 1.40 -1.22
C LEU A 23 -3.29 1.28 -0.71
N GLN A 24 -4.16 0.56 -1.43
CA GLN A 24 -5.49 0.23 -0.93
C GLN A 24 -5.63 -1.25 -0.58
N ALA A 25 -6.45 -1.46 0.46
CA ALA A 25 -6.76 -2.73 1.07
C ALA A 25 -8.18 -3.13 0.68
N PHE A 26 -8.37 -4.07 -0.25
CA PHE A 26 -9.67 -4.70 -0.47
C PHE A 26 -9.56 -6.22 -0.47
N HIS A 27 -10.47 -6.87 0.26
CA HIS A 27 -10.65 -8.32 0.25
C HIS A 27 -11.91 -8.69 -0.54
N HIS A 28 -11.76 -9.67 -1.43
CA HIS A 28 -12.79 -10.40 -2.16
C HIS A 28 -13.55 -11.32 -1.19
N GLN A 29 -14.84 -11.08 -0.92
CA GLN A 29 -15.64 -11.95 -0.02
C GLN A 29 -15.73 -13.39 -0.55
N SER A 30 -15.16 -14.35 0.17
CA SER A 30 -15.53 -15.77 0.12
C SER A 30 -16.36 -16.11 1.36
N SER A 31 -17.44 -16.87 1.17
CA SER A 31 -18.70 -16.80 1.91
C SER A 31 -18.83 -17.63 3.19
N LEU A 32 -17.77 -18.09 3.86
CA LEU A 32 -17.93 -18.92 5.07
C LEU A 32 -16.84 -18.64 6.11
N GLY A 33 -17.23 -18.04 7.25
CA GLY A 33 -16.41 -18.00 8.46
C GLY A 33 -16.38 -16.62 9.11
N VAL A 34 -17.03 -16.52 10.28
CA VAL A 34 -17.16 -15.33 11.13
C VAL A 34 -15.83 -14.56 11.28
N THR A 35 -15.73 -13.36 10.70
CA THR A 35 -14.66 -12.40 10.98
C THR A 35 -15.17 -11.39 11.99
N THR A 36 -14.59 -11.33 13.18
CA THR A 36 -15.01 -10.37 14.20
C THR A 36 -14.61 -8.95 13.77
N LEU A 37 -15.33 -7.92 14.23
CA LEU A 37 -15.03 -6.51 13.90
C LEU A 37 -13.59 -6.08 14.27
N HIS A 38 -12.97 -6.79 15.23
CA HIS A 38 -11.56 -6.59 15.59
C HIS A 38 -10.60 -7.03 14.48
N ASP A 39 -10.98 -8.00 13.64
CA ASP A 39 -10.14 -8.51 12.55
C ASP A 39 -10.15 -7.58 11.33
N ILE A 40 -11.26 -6.87 11.09
CA ILE A 40 -11.45 -5.99 9.91
C ILE A 40 -10.63 -4.69 10.03
N LEU A 41 -10.34 -4.23 11.25
CA LEU A 41 -9.62 -2.98 11.51
C LEU A 41 -8.10 -3.16 11.67
N VAL A 42 -7.58 -4.40 11.57
CA VAL A 42 -6.19 -4.75 12.01
C VAL A 42 -5.29 -5.35 10.91
N LEU A 43 -5.74 -5.42 9.65
CA LEU A 43 -4.95 -6.10 8.61
C LEU A 43 -3.89 -5.18 7.98
N ALA A 44 -2.63 -5.43 8.34
CA ALA A 44 -1.49 -5.01 7.54
C ALA A 44 -1.49 -5.79 6.20
N LEU A 45 -1.21 -5.11 5.10
CA LEU A 45 -1.24 -5.71 3.76
C LEU A 45 0.11 -5.68 3.07
N ARG A 46 0.28 -6.64 2.16
CA ARG A 46 1.39 -6.69 1.21
C ARG A 46 0.99 -6.19 -0.17
N SER A 47 -0.29 -6.27 -0.53
CA SER A 47 -0.80 -5.87 -1.83
C SER A 47 -0.61 -4.38 -2.06
N VAL A 48 -0.30 -4.03 -3.30
CA VAL A 48 -0.12 -2.64 -3.74
C VAL A 48 -0.87 -2.45 -5.05
N GLU A 49 -1.54 -1.32 -5.18
CA GLU A 49 -2.26 -0.95 -6.39
C GLU A 49 -1.71 0.38 -6.94
N VAL A 50 -1.80 0.54 -8.25
CA VAL A 50 -1.45 1.78 -8.96
C VAL A 50 -2.66 2.24 -9.74
N PHE A 51 -2.93 3.54 -9.69
CA PHE A 51 -3.98 4.16 -10.48
C PHE A 51 -3.38 4.73 -11.75
N ASP A 52 -3.81 4.20 -12.90
CA ASP A 52 -3.52 4.80 -14.19
C ASP A 52 -4.55 5.89 -14.48
N ILE A 53 -4.06 7.12 -14.60
CA ILE A 53 -4.88 8.30 -14.90
C ILE A 53 -5.45 8.22 -16.32
N SER A 54 -4.70 7.64 -17.26
CA SER A 54 -5.12 7.58 -18.67
C SER A 54 -6.23 6.56 -18.90
N GLY A 55 -6.13 5.39 -18.26
CA GLY A 55 -7.17 4.35 -18.29
C GLY A 55 -8.25 4.49 -17.22
N GLU A 56 -8.14 5.49 -16.32
CA GLU A 56 -9.00 5.69 -15.15
C GLU A 56 -9.24 4.41 -14.33
N ALA A 57 -8.20 3.58 -14.21
CA ALA A 57 -8.31 2.25 -13.65
C ALA A 57 -7.22 1.96 -12.62
N TRP A 58 -7.60 1.18 -11.61
CA TRP A 58 -6.66 0.61 -10.65
C TRP A 58 -6.13 -0.72 -11.18
N SER A 59 -4.84 -0.97 -10.97
CA SER A 59 -4.21 -2.25 -11.29
C SER A 59 -3.29 -2.69 -10.15
N SER A 60 -3.21 -4.00 -9.91
CA SER A 60 -2.31 -4.55 -8.91
C SER A 60 -0.87 -4.58 -9.43
N ILE A 61 0.08 -4.19 -8.58
CA ILE A 61 1.51 -4.33 -8.85
C ILE A 61 2.13 -5.37 -7.90
N ALA A 62 3.44 -5.62 -8.05
CA ALA A 62 4.14 -6.55 -7.18
C ALA A 62 3.89 -6.22 -5.69
N PRO A 63 3.60 -7.23 -4.85
CA PRO A 63 3.38 -7.00 -3.43
C PRO A 63 4.70 -6.69 -2.71
N MET A 64 4.63 -5.96 -1.61
CA MET A 64 5.76 -5.80 -0.68
C MET A 64 6.12 -7.15 -0.03
N SER A 65 7.36 -7.29 0.40
CA SER A 65 7.83 -8.50 1.10
C SER A 65 7.23 -8.59 2.50
N CYS A 66 7.11 -7.46 3.18
CA CYS A 66 6.50 -7.36 4.50
C CYS A 66 5.11 -6.73 4.43
N ALA A 67 4.17 -7.28 5.19
CA ALA A 67 2.85 -6.66 5.35
C ALA A 67 2.99 -5.42 6.22
N ARG A 68 2.37 -4.30 5.83
CA ARG A 68 2.47 -3.02 6.53
C ARG A 68 1.10 -2.35 6.65
N ARG A 69 0.87 -1.64 7.76
CA ARG A 69 -0.14 -0.58 7.92
C ARG A 69 0.48 0.62 8.62
N ARG A 70 -0.16 1.79 8.55
CA ARG A 70 0.32 3.04 9.18
C ARG A 70 1.78 3.38 8.86
N LEU A 71 2.22 3.05 7.65
CA LEU A 71 3.57 3.28 7.16
C LEU A 71 3.73 4.69 6.55
N GLY A 72 4.96 5.15 6.43
CA GLY A 72 5.30 6.29 5.57
C GLY A 72 5.51 5.86 4.12
N VAL A 73 5.10 6.68 3.17
CA VAL A 73 5.34 6.44 1.73
C VAL A 73 5.87 7.70 1.06
N THR A 74 6.89 7.57 0.22
CA THR A 74 7.42 8.69 -0.58
C THR A 74 7.98 8.23 -1.93
N ALA A 75 7.98 9.10 -2.93
CA ALA A 75 8.70 8.89 -4.18
C ALA A 75 10.02 9.65 -4.16
N PHE A 76 11.12 8.96 -4.48
CA PHE A 76 12.46 9.53 -4.47
C PHE A 76 13.35 8.85 -5.50
N TYR A 77 14.00 9.63 -6.36
CA TYR A 77 14.88 9.14 -7.43
C TYR A 77 14.28 7.99 -8.27
N GLY A 78 13.05 8.16 -8.73
CA GLY A 78 12.38 7.18 -9.59
C GLY A 78 11.98 5.86 -8.90
N ALA A 79 11.94 5.84 -7.57
CA ALA A 79 11.48 4.70 -6.78
C ALA A 79 10.47 5.14 -5.72
N ILE A 80 9.64 4.20 -5.28
CA ILE A 80 8.68 4.40 -4.18
C ILE A 80 9.23 3.72 -2.95
N TYR A 81 9.23 4.40 -1.81
CA TYR A 81 9.72 3.87 -0.55
C TYR A 81 8.55 3.64 0.40
N ALA A 82 8.45 2.43 0.94
CA ALA A 82 7.58 2.04 2.03
C ALA A 82 8.42 2.00 3.32
N ILE A 83 8.19 2.95 4.22
CA ILE A 83 9.05 3.22 5.37
C ILE A 83 8.31 2.81 6.65
N GLY A 84 8.85 1.80 7.33
CA GLY A 84 8.37 1.34 8.62
C GLY A 84 6.90 0.90 8.62
N GLY A 85 6.13 1.43 9.56
CA GLY A 85 4.75 1.05 9.84
C GLY A 85 4.65 0.00 10.93
N GLU A 86 3.53 -0.72 10.93
CA GLU A 86 3.27 -1.78 11.91
C GLU A 86 2.61 -2.98 11.22
N ASN A 87 2.78 -4.16 11.82
CA ASN A 87 2.05 -5.36 11.45
C ASN A 87 1.74 -6.22 12.69
N ARG A 88 1.29 -7.47 12.50
CA ARG A 88 0.95 -8.38 13.61
C ARG A 88 2.13 -8.65 14.55
N SER A 89 3.36 -8.48 14.08
CA SER A 89 4.58 -8.70 14.86
C SER A 89 5.08 -7.44 15.59
N GLY A 90 4.46 -6.27 15.35
CA GLY A 90 4.81 -5.01 16.00
C GLY A 90 5.25 -3.91 15.04
N ILE A 91 6.03 -2.96 15.57
CA ILE A 91 6.56 -1.82 14.82
C ILE A 91 7.69 -2.28 13.89
N LEU A 92 7.69 -1.77 12.67
CA LEU A 92 8.68 -2.07 11.65
C LEU A 92 9.70 -0.94 11.55
N SER A 93 10.98 -1.26 11.71
CA SER A 93 12.09 -0.39 11.31
C SER A 93 12.48 -0.59 9.84
N SER A 94 12.03 -1.68 9.22
CA SER A 94 12.40 -2.04 7.84
C SER A 94 11.83 -1.06 6.82
N VAL A 95 12.61 -0.83 5.77
CA VAL A 95 12.23 -0.01 4.62
C VAL A 95 12.35 -0.85 3.35
N GLU A 96 11.37 -0.72 2.46
CA GLU A 96 11.39 -1.36 1.14
C GLU A 96 11.24 -0.31 0.04
N LYS A 97 11.92 -0.50 -1.08
CA LYS A 97 11.78 0.34 -2.27
C LYS A 97 11.23 -0.44 -3.45
N TYR A 98 10.26 0.15 -4.16
CA TYR A 98 9.77 -0.33 -5.45
C TYR A 98 10.43 0.43 -6.59
N LYS A 99 10.98 -0.28 -7.57
CA LYS A 99 11.45 0.30 -8.82
C LYS A 99 10.47 -0.02 -9.96
N PRO A 100 9.79 0.98 -10.55
CA PRO A 100 8.90 0.74 -11.69
C PRO A 100 9.58 0.09 -12.89
N SER A 101 10.87 0.38 -13.13
CA SER A 101 11.63 -0.18 -14.25
C SER A 101 11.83 -1.70 -14.15
N THR A 102 11.84 -2.25 -12.93
CA THR A 102 11.97 -3.69 -12.71
C THR A 102 10.67 -4.32 -12.23
N GLY A 103 9.70 -3.53 -11.77
CA GLY A 103 8.46 -4.02 -11.18
C GLY A 103 8.67 -4.77 -9.86
N LEU A 104 9.75 -4.48 -9.13
CA LEU A 104 10.14 -5.25 -7.94
C LEU A 104 10.32 -4.37 -6.70
N TRP A 105 9.93 -4.93 -5.55
CA TRP A 105 10.28 -4.43 -4.23
C TRP A 105 11.61 -5.02 -3.76
N MET A 106 12.42 -4.20 -3.09
CA MET A 106 13.68 -4.61 -2.49
C MET A 106 13.83 -4.00 -1.10
N SER A 107 14.32 -4.78 -0.14
CA SER A 107 14.73 -4.27 1.17
C SER A 107 15.88 -3.26 1.01
N VAL A 108 15.84 -2.19 1.81
CA VAL A 108 16.92 -1.20 1.92
C VAL A 108 17.25 -0.97 3.39
N GLN A 109 18.14 0.00 3.66
CA GLN A 109 18.56 0.33 5.00
C GLN A 109 17.35 0.63 5.91
N SER A 110 17.27 -0.10 7.03
CA SER A 110 16.27 0.12 8.07
C SER A 110 16.49 1.47 8.78
N LEU A 111 15.43 1.98 9.39
CA LEU A 111 15.50 3.12 10.30
C LEU A 111 16.42 2.79 11.50
N GLY A 112 17.23 3.76 11.91
CA GLY A 112 18.02 3.68 13.14
C GLY A 112 17.17 4.08 14.34
N ILE A 113 16.28 3.19 14.76
CA ILE A 113 15.38 3.34 15.91
C ILE A 113 15.58 2.22 16.93
#